data_AF-A0A3B3WTA3-F1
#
_entry.id   AF-A0A3B3WTA3-F1
#
_cell.length_a   1.000
_cell.length_b   1.000
_cell.length_c   1.000
_cell.angle_alpha   90.00
_cell.angle_beta   90.00
_cell.angle_gamma   90.00
#
_symmetry.space_group_name_H-M   'P 1'
#
loop_
_entity.id
_entity.type
_entity.pdbx_description
1 polymer ?
#
loop_
_entity_poly.entity_id
_entity_poly.type
_entity_poly.pdbx_seq_one_letter_code
_entity_poly.pdbx_strand_id
1 'polypeptide(L)'
;MDYQQKLAEKLTILNERGSGVLIRMNYIKKLCTDPKLRPGFLTDKVMEPAVKYINKKFPNIDFRGNIQNLTCIQRQKSEVLAATASFYDSFLDVIEFRDHVYELLNTIDACQCFFDISSNFDFTKNYLDLLSTYASVIILLSRIDDKKVLVGMFNCAHEMTNGSSDPSYPRLGQMFVEYDHPWKKLTEEFGPHTRSVTAALLSLKTVYPRRNLPAEQWRSAQLLSLLSTPASMLDPACCETMACEYLSMEIMERWIIIGFLLCHSSLNTNQASLELWKMALRSGLFLNLTREEVLNIHKVSEDLFDGIKGYSKRIADIKECREHVLANCGAMHRERRHFLRVALKELFKVLEDEPGLLGPKALFVMMALSFSRDEVMWLVRHSENMPKMKTVDDYNDNQMAELLYFMEKLRGLMKKYNHVVQRYHVQYLAQFDALLLNDTIQVQNVNTRSRHAL
;
A
#
# COMPACT_ATOMS: atom_id res chain seq x y z
N MET A 1 31.12 7.97 -1.42
CA MET A 1 30.01 8.82 -0.92
C MET A 1 28.73 8.03 -0.69
N ASP A 2 28.52 6.89 -1.37
CA ASP A 2 27.28 6.09 -1.28
C ASP A 2 26.94 5.56 0.13
N TYR A 3 27.94 5.23 0.95
CA TYR A 3 27.74 4.74 2.33
C TYR A 3 27.16 5.78 3.31
N GLN A 4 27.07 7.06 2.93
CA GLN A 4 26.53 8.13 3.79
C GLN A 4 25.07 8.52 3.43
N GLN A 5 24.43 7.82 2.49
CA GLN A 5 23.10 8.20 1.99
C GLN A 5 21.94 7.88 2.97
N LYS A 6 22.20 7.05 3.99
CA LYS A 6 21.22 6.67 5.03
C LYS A 6 19.89 6.16 4.46
N LEU A 7 19.97 5.32 3.43
CA LEU A 7 18.79 4.88 2.68
C LEU A 7 17.79 4.12 3.55
N ALA A 8 18.27 3.26 4.46
CA ALA A 8 17.42 2.49 5.36
C ALA A 8 16.64 3.42 6.31
N GLU A 9 17.31 4.41 6.89
CA GLU A 9 16.71 5.38 7.80
C GLU A 9 15.72 6.27 7.07
N LYS A 10 16.10 6.83 5.92
CA LYS A 10 15.22 7.67 5.09
C LYS A 10 13.98 6.90 4.65
N LEU A 11 14.13 5.67 4.16
CA LEU A 11 13.01 4.81 3.77
C LEU A 11 12.07 4.52 4.95
N THR A 12 12.62 4.19 6.12
CA THR A 12 11.83 3.88 7.32
C THR A 12 11.01 5.10 7.76
N ILE A 13 11.67 6.25 7.91
CA ILE A 13 11.03 7.50 8.36
C ILE A 13 9.98 7.97 7.35
N LEU A 14 10.29 7.93 6.05
CA LEU A 14 9.35 8.38 5.02
C LEU A 14 8.15 7.44 4.88
N ASN A 15 8.31 6.12 5.05
CA ASN A 15 7.16 5.22 5.06
C ASN A 15 6.22 5.51 6.23
N GLU A 16 6.77 5.72 7.44
CA GLU A 16 5.96 6.09 8.61
C GLU A 16 5.26 7.44 8.41
N ARG A 17 6.00 8.46 7.95
CA ARG A 17 5.45 9.79 7.64
C ARG A 17 4.36 9.71 6.56
N GLY A 18 4.60 8.96 5.49
CA GLY A 18 3.65 8.78 4.39
C GLY A 18 2.34 8.13 4.85
N SER A 19 2.42 7.13 5.72
CA SER A 19 1.24 6.52 6.36
C SER A 19 0.43 7.56 7.16
N GLY A 20 1.11 8.38 7.96
CA GLY A 20 0.49 9.47 8.71
C GLY A 20 -0.16 10.53 7.82
N VAL A 21 0.50 10.93 6.74
CA VAL A 21 -0.04 11.87 5.73
C VAL A 21 -1.27 11.27 5.06
N LEU A 22 -1.22 10.00 4.64
CA LEU A 22 -2.33 9.31 3.98
C LEU A 22 -3.57 9.21 4.89
N ILE A 23 -3.39 8.90 6.17
CA ILE A 23 -4.48 8.85 7.14
C ILE A 23 -5.11 10.24 7.32
N ARG A 24 -4.32 11.31 7.36
CA ARG A 24 -4.85 12.68 7.46
C ARG A 24 -5.60 13.09 6.21
N MET A 25 -5.10 12.77 5.02
CA MET A 25 -5.85 13.00 3.78
C MET A 25 -7.18 12.23 3.76
N ASN A 26 -7.18 10.98 4.26
CA ASN A 26 -8.42 10.21 4.42
C ASN A 26 -9.41 10.90 5.37
N TYR A 27 -8.90 11.39 6.50
CA TYR A 27 -9.72 12.09 7.48
C TYR A 27 -10.33 13.37 6.90
N ILE A 28 -9.53 14.20 6.22
CA ILE A 28 -10.01 15.43 5.57
C ILE A 28 -11.07 15.10 4.52
N LYS A 29 -10.84 14.08 3.68
CA LYS A 29 -11.83 13.61 2.70
C LYS A 29 -13.15 13.26 3.39
N LYS A 30 -13.10 12.38 4.41
CA LYS A 30 -14.30 11.94 5.14
C LYS A 30 -15.03 13.11 5.78
N LEU A 31 -14.32 14.01 6.44
CA LEU A 31 -14.87 15.20 7.07
C LEU A 31 -15.59 16.09 6.05
N CYS A 32 -14.99 16.32 4.88
CA CYS A 32 -15.62 17.13 3.84
C CYS A 32 -16.85 16.44 3.23
N THR A 33 -16.83 15.12 3.07
CA THR A 33 -17.94 14.39 2.43
C THR A 33 -19.13 14.12 3.35
N ASP A 34 -18.93 14.02 4.66
CA ASP A 34 -20.00 13.73 5.61
C ASP A 34 -20.83 14.99 5.89
N PRO A 35 -22.14 15.04 5.52
CA PRO A 35 -22.97 16.23 5.73
C PRO A 35 -23.08 16.69 7.20
N LYS A 36 -22.85 15.79 8.16
CA LYS A 36 -22.91 16.09 9.60
C LYS A 36 -21.61 16.65 10.15
N LEU A 37 -20.47 16.30 9.56
CA LEU A 37 -19.14 16.69 10.03
C LEU A 37 -18.49 17.76 9.14
N ARG A 38 -19.07 18.02 7.96
CA ARG A 38 -18.59 19.01 7.01
C ARG A 38 -18.44 20.38 7.68
N PRO A 39 -17.27 21.04 7.56
CA PRO A 39 -17.03 22.35 8.17
C PRO A 39 -18.13 23.36 7.83
N GLY A 40 -18.63 24.07 8.85
CA GLY A 40 -19.78 24.97 8.71
C GLY A 40 -19.62 26.06 7.64
N PHE A 41 -18.40 26.57 7.47
CA PHE A 41 -18.10 27.57 6.43
C PHE A 41 -18.22 27.02 4.99
N LEU A 42 -18.24 25.69 4.79
CA LEU A 42 -18.50 25.07 3.49
C LEU A 42 -19.99 24.80 3.24
N THR A 43 -20.84 24.91 4.26
CA THR A 43 -22.29 24.66 4.18
C THR A 43 -23.13 25.92 4.41
N ASP A 44 -22.54 26.97 4.98
CA ASP A 44 -23.20 28.26 5.19
C ASP A 44 -23.48 28.97 3.85
N LYS A 45 -24.75 29.33 3.64
CA LYS A 45 -25.22 30.09 2.47
C LYS A 45 -24.53 31.45 2.34
N VAL A 46 -24.10 32.05 3.46
CA VAL A 46 -23.36 33.33 3.46
C VAL A 46 -21.97 33.17 2.85
N MET A 47 -21.35 31.99 2.97
CA MET A 47 -20.02 31.69 2.42
C MET A 47 -20.05 31.18 0.97
N GLU A 48 -21.22 30.79 0.46
CA GLU A 48 -21.37 30.20 -0.88
C GLU A 48 -20.78 31.05 -2.02
N PRO A 49 -20.95 32.39 -2.08
CA PRO A 49 -20.31 33.21 -3.12
C PRO A 49 -18.79 33.15 -3.09
N ALA A 50 -18.20 33.16 -1.89
CA ALA A 50 -16.75 33.05 -1.70
C ALA A 50 -16.25 31.67 -2.13
N VAL A 51 -16.93 30.59 -1.71
CA VAL A 51 -16.62 29.21 -2.11
C VAL A 51 -16.58 29.07 -3.63
N LYS A 52 -17.62 29.56 -4.32
CA LYS A 52 -17.72 29.50 -5.79
C LYS A 52 -16.64 30.31 -6.48
N TYR A 53 -16.38 31.53 -5.98
CA TYR A 53 -15.35 32.40 -6.54
C TYR A 53 -13.95 31.81 -6.40
N ILE A 54 -13.61 31.33 -5.19
CA ILE A 54 -12.34 30.68 -4.88
C ILE A 54 -12.14 29.46 -5.78
N ASN A 55 -13.10 28.54 -5.84
CA ASN A 55 -13.00 27.36 -6.68
C ASN A 55 -12.77 27.70 -8.16
N LYS A 56 -13.44 28.72 -8.68
CA LYS A 56 -13.33 29.14 -10.08
C LYS A 56 -11.99 29.82 -10.39
N LYS A 57 -11.44 30.57 -9.43
CA LYS A 57 -10.23 31.38 -9.63
C LYS A 57 -8.95 30.71 -9.13
N PHE A 58 -9.05 29.60 -8.41
CA PHE A 58 -7.89 28.88 -7.89
C PHE A 58 -6.89 28.50 -9.00
N PRO A 59 -5.57 28.69 -8.80
CA PRO A 59 -4.92 29.25 -7.62
C PRO A 59 -4.83 30.79 -7.61
N ASN A 60 -5.16 31.45 -8.72
CA ASN A 60 -5.03 32.89 -8.93
C ASN A 60 -6.27 33.68 -8.46
N ILE A 61 -6.45 33.79 -7.15
CA ILE A 61 -7.57 34.49 -6.52
C ILE A 61 -7.26 35.99 -6.46
N ASP A 62 -8.13 36.85 -6.98
CA ASP A 62 -7.98 38.32 -6.92
C ASP A 62 -8.75 38.90 -5.74
N PHE A 63 -8.02 39.23 -4.68
CA PHE A 63 -8.58 39.72 -3.42
C PHE A 63 -8.88 41.22 -3.44
N ARG A 64 -8.24 42.00 -4.31
CA ARG A 64 -8.35 43.48 -4.34
C ARG A 64 -9.41 43.95 -5.33
N GLY A 65 -9.49 43.32 -6.51
CA GLY A 65 -10.42 43.69 -7.56
C GLY A 65 -11.84 43.13 -7.38
N ASN A 66 -12.03 42.11 -6.54
CA ASN A 66 -13.31 41.40 -6.43
C ASN A 66 -13.78 41.14 -4.98
N ILE A 67 -13.57 42.14 -4.11
CA ILE A 67 -13.93 42.10 -2.67
C ILE A 67 -15.38 41.68 -2.43
N GLN A 68 -16.31 42.04 -3.32
CA GLN A 68 -17.75 41.76 -3.14
C GLN A 68 -18.02 40.27 -2.86
N ASN A 69 -17.35 39.35 -3.58
CA ASN A 69 -17.49 37.91 -3.39
C ASN A 69 -16.78 37.37 -2.14
N LEU A 70 -15.84 38.13 -1.58
CA LEU A 70 -15.01 37.74 -0.43
C LEU A 70 -15.35 38.52 0.86
N THR A 71 -16.38 39.38 0.81
CA THR A 71 -16.79 40.25 1.93
C THR A 71 -17.05 39.46 3.23
N CYS A 72 -17.63 38.26 3.13
CA CYS A 72 -17.88 37.40 4.29
C CYS A 72 -16.57 36.92 4.95
N ILE A 73 -15.59 36.50 4.15
CA ILE A 73 -14.25 36.13 4.64
C ILE A 73 -13.58 37.34 5.30
N GLN A 74 -13.68 38.52 4.70
CA GLN A 74 -13.10 39.75 5.28
C GLN A 74 -13.68 40.06 6.67
N ARG A 75 -14.99 39.88 6.86
CA ARG A 75 -15.67 40.12 8.14
C ARG A 75 -15.30 39.10 9.22
N GLN A 76 -15.00 37.86 8.83
CA GLN A 76 -14.74 36.73 9.75
C GLN A 76 -13.32 36.14 9.59
N LYS A 77 -12.35 36.95 9.15
CA LYS A 77 -11.02 36.46 8.74
C LYS A 77 -10.29 35.67 9.81
N SER A 78 -10.39 36.06 11.09
CA SER A 78 -9.76 35.34 12.21
C SER A 78 -10.38 33.96 12.44
N GLU A 79 -11.71 33.84 12.32
CA GLU A 79 -12.43 32.57 12.46
C GLU A 79 -12.13 31.64 11.27
N VAL A 80 -12.11 32.19 10.05
CA VAL A 80 -11.74 31.43 8.83
C VAL A 80 -10.31 30.91 8.93
N LEU A 81 -9.35 31.74 9.37
CA LEU A 81 -7.97 31.31 9.59
C LEU A 81 -7.89 30.15 10.58
N ALA A 82 -8.50 30.30 11.76
CA ALA A 82 -8.50 29.26 12.78
C ALA A 82 -9.15 27.95 12.28
N ALA A 83 -10.25 28.05 11.53
CA ALA A 83 -10.99 26.90 11.03
C ALA A 83 -10.31 26.20 9.84
N THR A 84 -9.42 26.88 9.11
CA THR A 84 -8.75 26.34 7.91
C THR A 84 -7.29 25.97 8.11
N ALA A 85 -6.64 26.47 9.16
CA ALA A 85 -5.21 26.26 9.44
C ALA A 85 -4.80 24.78 9.42
N SER A 86 -5.50 23.91 10.17
CA SER A 86 -5.13 22.49 10.25
C SER A 86 -5.24 21.75 8.90
N PHE A 87 -6.16 22.19 8.03
CA PHE A 87 -6.26 21.64 6.67
C PHE A 87 -5.10 22.13 5.82
N TYR A 88 -4.80 23.42 5.88
CA TYR A 88 -3.70 24.05 5.15
C TYR A 88 -2.36 23.37 5.50
N ASP A 89 -2.04 23.26 6.79
CA ASP A 89 -0.82 22.60 7.28
C ASP A 89 -0.76 21.13 6.83
N SER A 90 -1.90 20.42 6.85
CA SER A 90 -1.94 19.04 6.38
C SER A 90 -1.68 18.90 4.88
N PHE A 91 -2.05 19.89 4.06
CA PHE A 91 -1.73 19.90 2.64
C PHE A 91 -0.27 20.32 2.38
N LEU A 92 0.31 21.19 3.20
CA LEU A 92 1.75 21.47 3.16
C LEU A 92 2.59 20.22 3.44
N ASP A 93 2.17 19.42 4.42
CA ASP A 93 2.83 18.16 4.73
C ASP A 93 2.84 17.17 3.56
N VAL A 94 1.86 17.25 2.64
CA VAL A 94 1.87 16.45 1.40
C VAL A 94 2.96 16.91 0.46
N ILE A 95 3.18 18.23 0.32
CA ILE A 95 4.27 18.79 -0.50
C ILE A 95 5.60 18.35 0.07
N GLU A 96 5.82 18.55 1.37
CA GLU A 96 7.07 18.17 2.02
C GLU A 96 7.34 16.68 1.88
N PHE A 97 6.33 15.84 2.12
CA PHE A 97 6.46 14.40 1.93
C PHE A 97 6.86 14.05 0.49
N ARG A 98 6.18 14.63 -0.50
CA ARG A 98 6.51 14.45 -1.92
C ARG A 98 7.96 14.81 -2.22
N ASP A 99 8.42 15.97 -1.77
CA ASP A 99 9.77 16.46 -2.06
C ASP A 99 10.84 15.50 -1.55
N HIS A 100 10.70 15.04 -0.30
CA HIS A 100 11.64 14.10 0.30
C HIS A 100 11.60 12.72 -0.38
N VAL A 101 10.41 12.27 -0.81
CA VAL A 101 10.28 11.04 -1.62
C VAL A 101 11.04 11.21 -2.93
N TYR A 102 10.80 12.30 -3.66
CA TYR A 102 11.42 12.55 -4.96
C TYR A 102 12.96 12.63 -4.85
N GLU A 103 13.49 13.33 -3.84
CA GLU A 103 14.92 13.36 -3.55
C GLU A 103 15.49 11.95 -3.29
N LEU A 104 14.79 11.14 -2.48
CA LEU A 104 15.22 9.77 -2.17
C LEU A 104 15.19 8.86 -3.40
N LEU A 105 14.17 8.95 -4.26
CA LEU A 105 14.09 8.15 -5.49
C LEU A 105 15.24 8.49 -6.44
N ASN A 106 15.54 9.77 -6.62
CA ASN A 106 16.70 10.20 -7.42
C ASN A 106 18.02 9.68 -6.83
N THR A 107 18.16 9.69 -5.50
CA THR A 107 19.34 9.15 -4.82
C THR A 107 19.49 7.65 -5.06
N ILE A 108 18.40 6.88 -4.95
CA ILE A 108 18.39 5.44 -5.19
C ILE A 108 18.79 5.11 -6.64
N ASP A 109 18.26 5.85 -7.60
CA ASP A 109 18.61 5.68 -9.01
C ASP A 109 20.07 6.02 -9.29
N ALA A 110 20.59 7.10 -8.71
CA ALA A 110 21.98 7.48 -8.84
C ALA A 110 22.92 6.41 -8.24
N CYS A 111 22.52 5.81 -7.12
CA CYS A 111 23.24 4.69 -6.49
C CYS A 111 23.08 3.36 -7.24
N GLN A 112 22.20 3.27 -8.25
CA GLN A 112 21.90 2.06 -9.01
C GLN A 112 21.63 0.85 -8.10
N CYS A 113 20.82 1.05 -7.06
CA CYS A 113 20.61 0.03 -6.04
C CYS A 113 20.06 -1.27 -6.64
N PHE A 114 20.57 -2.40 -6.15
CA PHE A 114 20.04 -3.73 -6.47
C PHE A 114 18.78 -3.99 -5.64
N PHE A 115 17.74 -4.53 -6.29
CA PHE A 115 16.48 -4.89 -5.64
C PHE A 115 16.15 -6.35 -5.87
N ASP A 116 15.97 -7.08 -4.78
CA ASP A 116 15.46 -8.44 -4.78
C ASP A 116 14.75 -8.74 -3.45
N ILE A 117 13.44 -8.94 -3.50
CA ILE A 117 12.61 -9.23 -2.33
C ILE A 117 13.09 -10.47 -1.56
N SER A 118 13.72 -11.43 -2.24
CA SER A 118 14.22 -12.66 -1.62
C SER A 118 15.59 -12.51 -0.97
N SER A 119 16.32 -11.43 -1.30
CA SER A 119 17.69 -11.20 -0.83
C SER A 119 17.76 -10.01 0.14
N ASN A 120 17.41 -8.81 -0.32
CA ASN A 120 17.40 -7.60 0.49
C ASN A 120 15.96 -7.17 0.80
N PHE A 121 15.24 -8.08 1.47
CA PHE A 121 13.82 -8.00 1.77
C PHE A 121 13.41 -6.63 2.31
N ASP A 122 14.02 -6.16 3.40
CA ASP A 122 13.63 -4.89 4.03
C ASP A 122 13.81 -3.70 3.11
N PHE A 123 14.91 -3.65 2.36
CA PHE A 123 15.19 -2.56 1.43
C PHE A 123 14.18 -2.54 0.27
N THR A 124 13.97 -3.70 -0.37
CA THR A 124 13.01 -3.83 -1.49
C THR A 124 11.59 -3.58 -1.03
N LYS A 125 11.18 -4.14 0.10
CA LYS A 125 9.86 -3.93 0.71
C LYS A 125 9.62 -2.45 1.02
N ASN A 126 10.53 -1.80 1.76
CA ASN A 126 10.33 -0.39 2.14
C ASN A 126 10.35 0.54 0.92
N TYR A 127 11.13 0.22 -0.10
CA TYR A 127 11.06 0.95 -1.37
C TYR A 127 9.68 0.83 -2.02
N LEU A 128 9.19 -0.39 -2.24
CA LEU A 128 7.87 -0.63 -2.85
C LEU A 128 6.70 -0.06 -2.03
N ASP A 129 6.78 -0.15 -0.70
CA ASP A 129 5.82 0.47 0.22
C ASP A 129 5.80 1.99 0.06
N LEU A 130 6.96 2.63 -0.08
CA LEU A 130 7.05 4.08 -0.24
C LEU A 130 6.42 4.53 -1.55
N LEU A 131 6.68 3.81 -2.65
CA LEU A 131 6.08 4.10 -3.96
C LEU A 131 4.57 4.00 -3.91
N SER A 132 4.07 2.89 -3.35
CA SER A 132 2.64 2.65 -3.22
C SER A 132 1.97 3.67 -2.31
N THR A 133 2.62 4.07 -1.22
CA THR A 133 2.11 5.07 -0.28
C THR A 133 2.08 6.45 -0.92
N TYR A 134 3.15 6.83 -1.63
CA TYR A 134 3.23 8.09 -2.36
C TYR A 134 2.11 8.23 -3.39
N ALA A 135 1.94 7.24 -4.26
CA ALA A 135 0.82 7.23 -5.21
C ALA A 135 -0.53 7.31 -4.50
N SER A 136 -0.73 6.55 -3.40
CA SER A 136 -1.98 6.56 -2.64
C SER A 136 -2.29 7.92 -2.02
N VAL A 137 -1.27 8.65 -1.52
CA VAL A 137 -1.43 10.00 -0.98
C VAL A 137 -1.92 10.96 -2.07
N ILE A 138 -1.27 10.95 -3.24
CA ILE A 138 -1.63 11.82 -4.36
C ILE A 138 -3.02 11.50 -4.92
N ILE A 139 -3.36 10.22 -5.06
CA ILE A 139 -4.70 9.79 -5.50
C ILE A 139 -5.76 10.20 -4.47
N LEU A 140 -5.49 10.06 -3.18
CA LEU A 140 -6.44 10.44 -2.15
C LEU A 140 -6.63 11.94 -2.06
N LEU A 141 -5.54 12.71 -2.21
CA LEU A 141 -5.58 14.17 -2.32
C LEU A 141 -6.49 14.59 -3.48
N SER A 142 -6.36 13.98 -4.66
CA SER A 142 -7.19 14.37 -5.81
C SER A 142 -8.68 14.16 -5.55
N ARG A 143 -9.05 13.16 -4.74
CA ARG A 143 -10.43 12.83 -4.32
C ARG A 143 -11.01 13.74 -3.24
N ILE A 144 -10.28 14.75 -2.77
CA ILE A 144 -10.81 15.79 -1.88
C ILE A 144 -11.37 16.91 -2.76
N ASP A 145 -12.69 16.98 -2.92
CA ASP A 145 -13.33 17.96 -3.80
C ASP A 145 -13.08 19.40 -3.33
N ASP A 146 -13.17 19.65 -2.02
CA ASP A 146 -13.05 20.99 -1.43
C ASP A 146 -11.61 21.47 -1.19
N LYS A 147 -10.58 20.70 -1.60
CA LYS A 147 -9.17 21.05 -1.32
C LYS A 147 -8.80 22.47 -1.77
N LYS A 148 -9.29 22.88 -2.95
CA LYS A 148 -9.05 24.23 -3.51
C LYS A 148 -9.68 25.32 -2.65
N VAL A 149 -10.87 25.06 -2.11
CA VAL A 149 -11.60 25.99 -1.22
C VAL A 149 -10.91 26.11 0.12
N LEU A 150 -10.55 24.99 0.75
CA LEU A 150 -9.88 24.98 2.06
C LEU A 150 -8.59 25.80 2.03
N VAL A 151 -7.75 25.57 1.02
CA VAL A 151 -6.48 26.26 0.83
C VAL A 151 -6.69 27.72 0.41
N GLY A 152 -7.62 27.97 -0.51
CA GLY A 152 -7.93 29.32 -0.99
C GLY A 152 -8.52 30.21 0.11
N MET A 153 -9.41 29.69 0.95
CA MET A 153 -9.99 30.42 2.09
C MET A 153 -8.94 30.80 3.12
N PHE A 154 -8.06 29.86 3.48
CA PHE A 154 -6.93 30.16 4.36
C PHE A 154 -6.08 31.31 3.80
N ASN A 155 -5.66 31.22 2.54
CA ASN A 155 -4.82 32.26 1.93
C ASN A 155 -5.54 33.61 1.79
N CYS A 156 -6.83 33.62 1.43
CA CYS A 156 -7.64 34.84 1.44
C CYS A 156 -7.58 35.54 2.80
N ALA A 157 -7.87 34.78 3.87
CA ALA A 157 -7.95 35.32 5.21
C ALA A 157 -6.58 35.73 5.76
N HIS A 158 -5.52 34.98 5.39
CA HIS A 158 -4.13 35.30 5.70
C HIS A 158 -3.71 36.63 5.06
N GLU A 159 -3.94 36.80 3.75
CA GLU A 159 -3.59 38.03 3.05
C GLU A 159 -4.37 39.24 3.55
N MET A 160 -5.66 39.08 3.87
CA MET A 160 -6.48 40.14 4.47
C MET A 160 -6.05 40.51 5.90
N THR A 161 -5.27 39.66 6.56
CA THR A 161 -4.76 39.90 7.91
C THR A 161 -3.35 40.48 7.89
N ASN A 162 -2.48 39.95 7.02
CA ASN A 162 -1.04 40.23 7.00
C ASN A 162 -0.60 41.15 5.85
N GLY A 163 -1.49 41.45 4.90
CA GLY A 163 -1.19 42.29 3.74
C GLY A 163 -0.50 41.57 2.58
N SER A 164 -0.13 40.29 2.75
CA SER A 164 0.46 39.44 1.73
C SER A 164 -0.02 37.98 1.85
N SER A 165 -0.06 37.28 0.72
CA SER A 165 -0.29 35.82 0.66
C SER A 165 0.73 35.05 1.50
N ASP A 166 0.34 33.85 1.95
CA ASP A 166 1.27 32.93 2.59
C ASP A 166 2.38 32.50 1.59
N PRO A 167 3.67 32.47 1.99
CA PRO A 167 4.77 32.11 1.09
C PRO A 167 4.64 30.73 0.43
N SER A 168 3.98 29.78 1.08
CA SER A 168 3.80 28.41 0.60
C SER A 168 2.59 28.25 -0.32
N TYR A 169 1.64 29.21 -0.32
CA TYR A 169 0.42 29.12 -1.11
C TYR A 169 0.66 28.97 -2.63
N PRO A 170 1.57 29.72 -3.28
CA PRO A 170 1.81 29.56 -4.72
C PRO A 170 2.24 28.13 -5.08
N ARG A 171 3.12 27.55 -4.26
CA ARG A 171 3.64 26.19 -4.44
C ARG A 171 2.55 25.14 -4.25
N LEU A 172 1.71 25.31 -3.22
CA LEU A 172 0.59 24.43 -2.93
C LEU A 172 -0.50 24.49 -4.02
N GLY A 173 -0.83 25.71 -4.45
CA GLY A 173 -1.75 25.94 -5.56
C GLY A 173 -1.29 25.28 -6.85
N GLN A 174 -0.02 25.44 -7.20
CA GLN A 174 0.58 24.81 -8.36
C GLN A 174 0.54 23.28 -8.27
N MET A 175 0.86 22.69 -7.12
CA MET A 175 0.77 21.24 -6.92
C MET A 175 -0.64 20.70 -7.21
N PHE A 176 -1.68 21.37 -6.74
CA PHE A 176 -3.06 20.92 -6.97
C PHE A 176 -3.47 20.99 -8.44
N VAL A 177 -2.94 21.95 -9.20
CA VAL A 177 -3.16 22.06 -10.65
C VAL A 177 -2.42 20.93 -11.39
N GLU A 178 -1.18 20.65 -11.00
CA GLU A 178 -0.38 19.58 -11.61
C GLU A 178 -0.99 18.18 -11.40
N TYR A 179 -1.54 17.93 -10.22
CA TYR A 179 -2.22 16.66 -9.90
C TYR A 179 -3.74 16.67 -10.13
N ASP A 180 -4.27 17.60 -10.94
CA ASP A 180 -5.69 17.56 -11.35
C ASP A 180 -5.98 16.23 -12.09
N HIS A 181 -5.00 15.70 -12.81
CA HIS A 181 -4.97 14.35 -13.38
C HIS A 181 -3.84 13.52 -12.72
N PRO A 182 -4.06 12.95 -11.53
CA PRO A 182 -2.99 12.44 -10.67
C PRO A 182 -2.17 11.34 -11.33
N TRP A 183 -2.82 10.39 -12.02
CA TRP A 183 -2.13 9.28 -12.67
C TRP A 183 -1.21 9.74 -13.79
N LYS A 184 -1.67 10.69 -14.62
CA LYS A 184 -0.84 11.22 -15.71
C LYS A 184 0.43 11.88 -15.15
N LYS A 185 0.27 12.76 -14.16
CA LYS A 185 1.41 13.43 -13.52
C LYS A 185 2.35 12.45 -12.83
N LEU A 186 1.81 11.45 -12.11
CA LEU A 186 2.61 10.40 -11.48
C LEU A 186 3.42 9.60 -12.52
N THR A 187 2.82 9.21 -13.65
CA THR A 187 3.56 8.48 -14.69
C THR A 187 4.69 9.30 -15.32
N GLU A 188 4.52 10.61 -15.46
CA GLU A 188 5.57 11.52 -15.93
C GLU A 188 6.73 11.60 -14.92
N GLU A 189 6.42 11.71 -13.63
CA GLU A 189 7.42 11.75 -12.54
C GLU A 189 8.19 10.43 -12.40
N PHE A 190 7.52 9.30 -12.61
CA PHE A 190 8.13 7.98 -12.48
C PHE A 190 8.87 7.48 -13.72
N GLY A 191 8.82 8.24 -14.82
CA GLY A 191 9.54 7.92 -16.06
C GLY A 191 11.02 7.58 -15.83
N PRO A 192 11.81 8.45 -15.17
CA PRO A 192 13.23 8.20 -14.88
C PRO A 192 13.47 6.96 -14.00
N HIS A 193 12.54 6.65 -13.10
CA HIS A 193 12.64 5.57 -12.11
C HIS A 193 12.28 4.18 -12.66
N THR A 194 11.87 4.08 -13.94
CA THR A 194 11.34 2.84 -14.55
C THR A 194 12.24 1.61 -14.33
N ARG A 195 13.56 1.78 -14.39
CA ARG A 195 14.53 0.68 -14.23
C ARG A 195 14.46 0.09 -12.82
N SER A 196 14.62 0.93 -11.80
CA SER A 196 14.64 0.55 -10.38
C SER A 196 13.31 -0.04 -9.94
N VAL A 197 12.20 0.60 -10.32
CA VAL A 197 10.84 0.10 -10.06
C VAL A 197 10.61 -1.26 -10.72
N THR A 198 10.96 -1.41 -12.00
CA THR A 198 10.80 -2.69 -12.71
C THR A 198 11.63 -3.80 -12.07
N ALA A 199 12.88 -3.52 -11.68
CA ALA A 199 13.74 -4.51 -11.03
C ALA A 199 13.13 -4.99 -9.70
N ALA A 200 12.70 -4.04 -8.84
CA ALA A 200 12.06 -4.36 -7.57
C ALA A 200 10.78 -5.19 -7.75
N LEU A 201 9.90 -4.80 -8.69
CA LEU A 201 8.65 -5.52 -8.96
C LEU A 201 8.89 -6.91 -9.53
N LEU A 202 9.84 -7.07 -10.45
CA LEU A 202 10.12 -8.37 -11.06
C LEU A 202 10.71 -9.38 -10.08
N SER A 203 11.39 -8.93 -9.01
CA SER A 203 11.83 -9.84 -7.94
C SER A 203 10.65 -10.60 -7.29
N LEU A 204 9.45 -10.01 -7.29
CA LEU A 204 8.22 -10.64 -6.79
C LEU A 204 7.79 -11.85 -7.62
N LYS A 205 8.31 -12.06 -8.84
CA LYS A 205 8.00 -13.26 -9.64
C LYS A 205 8.36 -14.56 -8.92
N THR A 206 9.32 -14.52 -8.01
CA THR A 206 9.75 -15.70 -7.23
C THR A 206 8.82 -16.00 -6.03
N VAL A 207 7.94 -15.04 -5.66
CA VAL A 207 7.11 -15.11 -4.46
C VAL A 207 5.62 -15.06 -4.80
N TYR A 208 5.17 -14.03 -5.53
CA TYR A 208 3.76 -13.76 -5.75
C TYR A 208 3.01 -14.91 -6.43
N PRO A 209 3.49 -15.51 -7.54
CA PRO A 209 2.78 -16.61 -8.21
C PRO A 209 2.57 -17.84 -7.32
N ARG A 210 3.60 -18.26 -6.56
CA ARG A 210 3.52 -19.43 -5.66
C ARG A 210 2.69 -19.16 -4.40
N ARG A 211 2.49 -17.90 -4.03
CA ARG A 211 1.61 -17.48 -2.93
C ARG A 211 0.17 -17.29 -3.40
N ASN A 212 -0.07 -17.06 -4.70
CA ASN A 212 -1.39 -16.85 -5.30
C ASN A 212 -2.06 -18.12 -5.85
N LEU A 213 -1.90 -19.27 -5.20
CA LEU A 213 -2.45 -20.54 -5.71
C LEU A 213 -3.92 -20.73 -5.32
N PRO A 214 -4.71 -21.47 -6.11
CA PRO A 214 -6.09 -21.82 -5.73
C PRO A 214 -6.10 -22.83 -4.58
N ALA A 215 -7.24 -22.91 -3.86
CA ALA A 215 -7.41 -23.80 -2.71
C ALA A 215 -7.16 -25.28 -3.02
N GLU A 216 -7.44 -25.73 -4.25
CA GLU A 216 -7.15 -27.10 -4.68
C GLU A 216 -5.65 -27.41 -4.60
N GLN A 217 -4.79 -26.50 -5.05
CA GLN A 217 -3.34 -26.69 -4.98
C GLN A 217 -2.84 -26.59 -3.53
N TRP A 218 -3.46 -25.76 -2.70
CA TRP A 218 -3.19 -25.75 -1.26
C TRP A 218 -3.53 -27.08 -0.58
N ARG A 219 -4.63 -27.72 -0.98
CA ARG A 219 -4.99 -29.08 -0.51
C ARG A 219 -3.98 -30.11 -0.97
N SER A 220 -3.61 -30.11 -2.24
CA SER A 220 -2.61 -31.05 -2.79
C SER A 220 -1.25 -30.91 -2.12
N ALA A 221 -0.86 -29.70 -1.73
CA ALA A 221 0.37 -29.42 -0.99
C ALA A 221 0.24 -29.62 0.54
N GLN A 222 -0.95 -29.96 1.05
CA GLN A 222 -1.25 -30.07 2.48
C GLN A 222 -0.79 -28.83 3.28
N LEU A 223 -1.00 -27.66 2.69
CA LEU A 223 -0.49 -26.39 3.20
C LEU A 223 -0.96 -26.14 4.65
N LEU A 224 -0.02 -25.76 5.53
CA LEU A 224 -0.21 -25.54 6.98
C LEU A 224 -0.49 -26.79 7.84
N SER A 225 -0.57 -27.99 7.26
CA SER A 225 -0.78 -29.19 8.06
C SER A 225 0.50 -29.57 8.81
N LEU A 226 0.36 -29.82 10.12
CA LEU A 226 1.42 -30.40 10.96
C LEU A 226 1.37 -31.93 11.00
N LEU A 227 0.28 -32.52 10.50
CA LEU A 227 0.00 -33.95 10.56
C LEU A 227 0.33 -34.68 9.26
N SER A 228 0.60 -33.94 8.18
CA SER A 228 1.00 -34.47 6.87
C SER A 228 2.27 -35.32 6.96
N THR A 229 3.26 -34.85 7.72
CA THR A 229 4.54 -35.53 7.92
C THR A 229 4.89 -35.60 9.41
N PRO A 230 4.34 -36.56 10.17
CA PRO A 230 4.53 -36.63 11.63
C PRO A 230 6.00 -36.71 12.06
N ALA A 231 6.85 -37.33 11.24
CA ALA A 231 8.28 -37.46 11.51
C ALA A 231 9.02 -36.11 11.57
N SER A 232 8.55 -35.09 10.84
CA SER A 232 9.17 -33.75 10.81
C SER A 232 8.44 -32.74 11.72
N MET A 233 7.59 -33.22 12.63
CA MET A 233 6.82 -32.36 13.52
C MET A 233 7.73 -31.53 14.45
N LEU A 234 8.89 -32.07 14.83
CA LEU A 234 9.87 -31.36 15.67
C LEU A 234 10.83 -30.47 14.87
N ASP A 235 10.93 -30.67 13.56
CA ASP A 235 11.85 -29.90 12.72
C ASP A 235 11.41 -28.43 12.63
N PRO A 236 12.34 -27.46 12.64
CA PRO A 236 11.98 -26.07 12.39
C PRO A 236 11.32 -25.91 11.02
N ALA A 237 10.18 -25.23 10.97
CA ALA A 237 9.64 -24.72 9.71
C ALA A 237 10.47 -23.51 9.28
N CYS A 238 11.45 -23.74 8.40
CA CYS A 238 12.33 -22.71 7.88
C CYS A 238 12.34 -22.71 6.34
N CYS A 239 12.65 -21.56 5.76
CA CYS A 239 12.99 -21.40 4.35
C CYS A 239 13.94 -20.22 4.19
N GLU A 240 14.64 -20.13 3.06
CA GLU A 240 15.59 -19.04 2.78
C GLU A 240 14.90 -17.67 2.72
N THR A 241 13.59 -17.64 2.44
CA THR A 241 12.80 -16.41 2.25
C THR A 241 11.69 -16.28 3.30
N MET A 242 12.00 -16.52 4.58
CA MET A 242 10.98 -16.59 5.65
C MET A 242 10.02 -15.39 5.66
N ALA A 243 10.53 -14.17 5.50
CA ALA A 243 9.71 -12.95 5.50
C ALA A 243 8.73 -12.88 4.31
N CYS A 244 9.07 -13.53 3.20
CA CYS A 244 8.20 -13.65 2.02
C CYS A 244 7.03 -14.62 2.24
N GLU A 245 7.13 -15.58 3.17
CA GLU A 245 6.08 -16.59 3.39
C GLU A 245 4.83 -16.01 4.05
N TYR A 246 4.97 -14.97 4.86
CA TYR A 246 3.86 -14.27 5.51
C TYR A 246 3.73 -12.81 5.06
N LEU A 247 4.45 -12.42 4.00
CA LEU A 247 4.20 -11.16 3.32
C LEU A 247 2.77 -11.19 2.74
N SER A 248 2.02 -10.12 3.00
CA SER A 248 0.62 -10.01 2.59
C SER A 248 0.47 -10.05 1.07
N MET A 249 -0.47 -10.88 0.62
CA MET A 249 -0.89 -10.95 -0.78
C MET A 249 -1.44 -9.62 -1.27
N GLU A 250 -2.27 -8.96 -0.46
CA GLU A 250 -2.85 -7.65 -0.79
C GLU A 250 -1.77 -6.58 -0.99
N ILE A 251 -0.72 -6.60 -0.15
CA ILE A 251 0.39 -5.65 -0.27
C ILE A 251 1.17 -5.90 -1.57
N MET A 252 1.49 -7.16 -1.89
CA MET A 252 2.18 -7.51 -3.15
C MET A 252 1.35 -7.12 -4.37
N GLU A 253 0.04 -7.39 -4.36
CA GLU A 253 -0.88 -6.97 -5.43
C GLU A 253 -0.88 -5.47 -5.63
N ARG A 254 -0.92 -4.72 -4.52
CA ARG A 254 -0.87 -3.26 -4.54
C ARG A 254 0.43 -2.76 -5.16
N TRP A 255 1.58 -3.32 -4.76
CA TRP A 255 2.87 -2.98 -5.35
C TRP A 255 2.92 -3.28 -6.85
N ILE A 256 2.51 -4.48 -7.27
CA ILE A 256 2.52 -4.91 -8.67
C ILE A 256 1.65 -3.99 -9.52
N ILE A 257 0.41 -3.73 -9.09
CA ILE A 257 -0.52 -2.93 -9.88
C ILE A 257 -0.11 -1.47 -9.91
N ILE A 258 0.08 -0.83 -8.75
CA ILE A 258 0.43 0.59 -8.71
C ILE A 258 1.80 0.81 -9.35
N GLY A 259 2.80 -0.01 -9.02
CA GLY A 259 4.16 0.13 -9.54
C GLY A 259 4.24 0.00 -11.06
N PHE A 260 3.54 -0.97 -11.67
CA PHE A 260 3.51 -1.06 -13.13
C PHE A 260 2.62 -0.01 -13.80
N LEU A 261 1.65 0.60 -13.11
CA LEU A 261 0.97 1.78 -13.64
C LEU A 261 1.89 3.00 -13.62
N LEU A 262 2.65 3.22 -12.54
CA LEU A 262 3.64 4.29 -12.45
C LEU A 262 4.73 4.19 -13.53
N CYS A 263 5.22 2.97 -13.79
CA CYS A 263 6.27 2.69 -14.78
C CYS A 263 5.76 1.86 -15.96
N HIS A 264 4.65 2.31 -16.56
CA HIS A 264 3.87 1.58 -17.56
C HIS A 264 4.62 1.19 -18.85
N SER A 265 5.71 1.87 -19.20
CA SER A 265 6.53 1.52 -20.38
C SER A 265 7.07 0.08 -20.31
N SER A 266 7.35 -0.42 -19.11
CA SER A 266 7.80 -1.80 -18.83
C SER A 266 6.79 -2.87 -19.32
N LEU A 267 5.49 -2.55 -19.32
CA LEU A 267 4.44 -3.48 -19.77
C LEU A 267 4.46 -3.74 -21.29
N ASN A 268 5.08 -2.85 -22.07
CA ASN A 268 5.24 -3.03 -23.51
C ASN A 268 6.59 -3.61 -23.90
N THR A 269 7.63 -3.37 -23.09
CA THR A 269 9.01 -3.76 -23.42
C THR A 269 9.44 -5.06 -22.73
N ASN A 270 8.78 -5.46 -21.64
CA ASN A 270 9.15 -6.61 -20.84
C ASN A 270 7.95 -7.55 -20.62
N GLN A 271 8.01 -8.71 -21.27
CA GLN A 271 6.97 -9.74 -21.18
C GLN A 271 6.76 -10.23 -19.74
N ALA A 272 7.83 -10.30 -18.94
CA ALA A 272 7.74 -10.70 -17.55
C ALA A 272 6.93 -9.70 -16.71
N SER A 273 7.09 -8.41 -16.97
CA SER A 273 6.31 -7.35 -16.31
C SER A 273 4.84 -7.48 -16.64
N LEU A 274 4.52 -7.70 -17.93
CA LEU A 274 3.14 -7.88 -18.39
C LEU A 274 2.46 -9.09 -17.74
N GLU A 275 3.13 -10.24 -17.70
CA GLU A 275 2.59 -11.46 -17.08
C GLU A 275 2.29 -11.27 -15.59
N LEU A 276 3.25 -10.69 -14.85
CA LEU A 276 3.09 -10.45 -13.43
C LEU A 276 1.94 -9.47 -13.15
N TRP A 277 1.84 -8.41 -13.97
CA TRP A 277 0.75 -7.44 -13.87
C TRP A 277 -0.61 -8.04 -14.21
N LYS A 278 -0.73 -8.82 -15.30
CA LYS A 278 -1.98 -9.54 -15.64
C LYS A 278 -2.39 -10.52 -14.53
N MET A 279 -1.44 -11.19 -13.89
CA MET A 279 -1.72 -12.08 -12.76
C MET A 279 -2.33 -11.33 -11.58
N ALA A 280 -1.80 -10.15 -11.24
CA ALA A 280 -2.36 -9.31 -10.20
C ALA A 280 -3.74 -8.75 -10.57
N LEU A 281 -3.94 -8.29 -11.82
CA LEU A 281 -5.24 -7.82 -12.30
C LEU A 281 -6.32 -8.91 -12.22
N ARG A 282 -5.95 -10.17 -12.43
CA ARG A 282 -6.86 -11.32 -12.32
C ARG A 282 -7.20 -11.74 -10.89
N SER A 283 -6.68 -11.07 -9.86
CA SER A 283 -6.87 -11.45 -8.45
C SER A 283 -7.96 -10.64 -7.71
N GLY A 284 -8.48 -9.58 -8.31
CA GLY A 284 -9.57 -8.78 -7.72
C GLY A 284 -9.96 -7.59 -8.56
N LEU A 285 -11.00 -6.86 -8.17
CA LEU A 285 -11.40 -5.60 -8.84
C LEU A 285 -10.89 -4.35 -8.12
N PHE A 286 -10.67 -4.47 -6.81
CA PHE A 286 -10.40 -3.34 -5.94
C PHE A 286 -9.13 -3.54 -5.12
N LEU A 287 -8.32 -2.50 -5.06
CA LEU A 287 -7.24 -2.35 -4.07
C LEU A 287 -7.67 -1.39 -2.97
N ASN A 288 -7.17 -1.62 -1.77
CA ASN A 288 -7.29 -0.68 -0.67
C ASN A 288 -6.19 0.39 -0.77
N LEU A 289 -6.59 1.66 -0.87
CA LEU A 289 -5.66 2.78 -0.72
C LEU A 289 -5.38 3.03 0.76
N THR A 290 -6.46 3.22 1.54
CA THR A 290 -6.41 3.34 3.00
C THR A 290 -7.82 3.13 3.58
N ARG A 291 -7.92 2.30 4.62
CA ARG A 291 -9.20 2.00 5.32
C ARG A 291 -10.26 1.53 4.31
N GLU A 292 -11.32 2.33 4.10
CA GLU A 292 -12.42 1.99 3.19
C GLU A 292 -12.27 2.63 1.79
N GLU A 293 -11.21 3.42 1.58
CA GLU A 293 -10.96 4.04 0.28
C GLU A 293 -10.40 3.01 -0.68
N VAL A 294 -11.24 2.58 -1.61
CA VAL A 294 -10.88 1.60 -2.63
C VAL A 294 -10.51 2.26 -3.95
N LEU A 295 -9.71 1.55 -4.75
CA LEU A 295 -9.35 1.89 -6.12
C LEU A 295 -9.83 0.77 -7.04
N ASN A 296 -10.74 1.08 -7.97
CA ASN A 296 -11.12 0.16 -9.04
C ASN A 296 -9.97 0.07 -10.05
N ILE A 297 -9.20 -1.01 -9.98
CA ILE A 297 -7.94 -1.14 -10.71
C ILE A 297 -8.14 -1.20 -12.22
N HIS A 298 -9.17 -1.90 -12.68
CA HIS A 298 -9.43 -2.07 -14.11
C HIS A 298 -9.88 -0.76 -14.74
N LYS A 299 -10.81 -0.05 -14.08
CA LYS A 299 -11.29 1.25 -14.54
C LYS A 299 -10.13 2.26 -14.62
N VAL A 300 -9.36 2.37 -13.55
CA VAL A 300 -8.25 3.35 -13.48
C VAL A 300 -7.15 3.02 -14.50
N SER A 301 -6.85 1.74 -14.71
CA SER A 301 -5.86 1.32 -15.72
C SER A 301 -6.36 1.60 -17.13
N GLU A 302 -7.64 1.36 -17.42
CA GLU A 302 -8.27 1.65 -18.71
C GLU A 302 -8.27 3.15 -18.98
N ASP A 303 -8.77 3.96 -18.04
CA ASP A 303 -8.83 5.43 -18.14
C ASP A 303 -7.43 6.04 -18.37
N LEU A 304 -6.39 5.53 -17.69
CA LEU A 304 -5.00 5.98 -17.88
C LEU A 304 -4.47 5.63 -19.27
N PHE A 305 -4.66 4.39 -19.72
CA PHE A 305 -4.08 3.91 -20.97
C PHE A 305 -4.84 4.34 -22.22
N ASP A 306 -6.13 4.70 -22.10
CA ASP A 306 -6.89 5.31 -23.20
C ASP A 306 -6.26 6.63 -23.66
N GLY A 307 -5.66 7.39 -22.73
CA GLY A 307 -4.94 8.63 -23.01
C GLY A 307 -3.53 8.46 -23.59
N ILE A 308 -3.01 7.23 -23.74
CA ILE A 308 -1.61 6.98 -24.13
C ILE A 308 -1.55 6.18 -25.44
N LYS A 309 -0.90 6.77 -26.46
CA LYS A 309 -0.68 6.11 -27.75
C LYS A 309 0.13 4.82 -27.59
N GLY A 310 -0.29 3.75 -28.27
CA GLY A 310 0.39 2.45 -28.27
C GLY A 310 -0.08 1.47 -27.20
N TYR A 311 -1.09 1.81 -26.39
CA TYR A 311 -1.60 0.97 -25.30
C TYR A 311 -2.89 0.20 -25.62
N SER A 312 -3.39 0.24 -26.86
CA SER A 312 -4.64 -0.45 -27.24
C SER A 312 -4.63 -1.95 -26.92
N LYS A 313 -3.48 -2.63 -27.06
CA LYS A 313 -3.33 -4.04 -26.65
C LYS A 313 -3.45 -4.22 -25.13
N ARG A 314 -2.91 -3.28 -24.35
CA ARG A 314 -3.00 -3.30 -22.87
C ARG A 314 -4.41 -3.05 -22.39
N ILE A 315 -5.17 -2.19 -23.07
CA ILE A 315 -6.60 -2.01 -22.81
C ILE A 315 -7.37 -3.32 -23.04
N ALA A 316 -7.05 -4.07 -24.10
CA ALA A 316 -7.63 -5.40 -24.31
C ALA A 316 -7.25 -6.38 -23.18
N ASP A 317 -5.98 -6.41 -22.75
CA ASP A 317 -5.54 -7.22 -21.60
C ASP A 317 -6.30 -6.88 -20.32
N ILE A 318 -6.55 -5.59 -20.04
CA ILE A 318 -7.31 -5.12 -18.88
C ILE A 318 -8.75 -5.65 -18.94
N LYS A 319 -9.40 -5.56 -20.10
CA LYS A 319 -10.79 -6.04 -20.29
C LYS A 319 -10.89 -7.55 -20.09
N GLU A 320 -9.95 -8.31 -20.66
CA GLU A 320 -9.84 -9.76 -20.49
C GLU A 320 -9.66 -10.12 -18.99
N CYS A 321 -8.76 -9.43 -18.28
CA CYS A 321 -8.54 -9.68 -16.85
C CYS A 321 -9.78 -9.33 -16.03
N ARG A 322 -10.49 -8.25 -16.37
CA ARG A 322 -11.73 -7.85 -15.70
C ARG A 322 -12.81 -8.91 -15.85
N GLU A 323 -13.00 -9.44 -17.06
CA GLU A 323 -13.96 -10.52 -17.33
C GLU A 323 -13.61 -11.78 -16.54
N HIS A 324 -12.32 -12.15 -16.50
CA HIS A 324 -11.85 -13.27 -15.68
C HIS A 324 -12.20 -13.07 -14.20
N VAL A 325 -11.97 -11.88 -13.63
CA VAL A 325 -12.29 -11.59 -12.23
C VAL A 325 -13.77 -11.74 -11.94
N LEU A 326 -14.62 -11.17 -12.80
CA LEU A 326 -16.07 -11.23 -12.65
C LEU A 326 -16.60 -12.66 -12.71
N ALA A 327 -15.96 -13.54 -13.48
CA ALA A 327 -16.37 -14.93 -13.62
C ALA A 327 -15.82 -15.86 -12.53
N ASN A 328 -14.58 -15.65 -12.05
CA ASN A 328 -13.85 -16.69 -11.31
C ASN A 328 -13.44 -16.30 -9.88
N CYS A 329 -13.17 -15.02 -9.60
CA CYS A 329 -12.54 -14.64 -8.34
C CYS A 329 -13.41 -14.89 -7.11
N GLY A 330 -14.72 -14.62 -7.20
CA GLY A 330 -15.65 -14.85 -6.08
C GLY A 330 -15.57 -16.29 -5.56
N ALA A 331 -15.77 -17.25 -6.46
CA ALA A 331 -15.66 -18.67 -6.15
C ALA A 331 -14.25 -19.06 -5.65
N MET A 332 -13.19 -18.57 -6.29
CA MET A 332 -11.80 -18.87 -5.89
C MET A 332 -11.52 -18.47 -4.43
N HIS A 333 -11.87 -17.24 -4.05
CA HIS A 333 -11.67 -16.74 -2.69
C HIS A 333 -12.59 -17.41 -1.68
N ARG A 334 -13.82 -17.78 -2.06
CA ARG A 334 -14.70 -18.60 -1.21
C ARG A 334 -14.05 -19.94 -0.87
N GLU A 335 -13.48 -20.63 -1.85
CA GLU A 335 -12.79 -21.91 -1.63
C GLU A 335 -11.53 -21.77 -0.77
N ARG A 336 -10.78 -20.66 -0.93
CA ARG A 336 -9.64 -20.35 -0.05
C ARG A 336 -10.07 -20.18 1.40
N ARG A 337 -11.15 -19.43 1.65
CA ARG A 337 -11.71 -19.26 3.01
C ARG A 337 -12.17 -20.59 3.60
N HIS A 338 -12.81 -21.45 2.80
CA HIS A 338 -13.21 -22.78 3.24
C HIS A 338 -11.99 -23.63 3.64
N PHE A 339 -10.95 -23.68 2.80
CA PHE A 339 -9.70 -24.37 3.11
C PHE A 339 -9.06 -23.85 4.40
N LEU A 340 -8.93 -22.53 4.53
CA LEU A 340 -8.30 -21.89 5.69
C LEU A 340 -9.04 -22.18 6.99
N ARG A 341 -10.37 -22.26 6.99
CA ARG A 341 -11.13 -22.66 8.20
C ARG A 341 -10.70 -24.03 8.71
N VAL A 342 -10.58 -25.01 7.81
CA VAL A 342 -10.15 -26.37 8.18
C VAL A 342 -8.69 -26.38 8.63
N ALA A 343 -7.81 -25.74 7.85
CA ALA A 343 -6.38 -25.70 8.15
C ALA A 343 -6.07 -25.00 9.48
N LEU A 344 -6.70 -23.84 9.74
CA LEU A 344 -6.50 -23.11 11.00
C LEU A 344 -7.05 -23.87 12.21
N LYS A 345 -8.17 -24.58 12.05
CA LYS A 345 -8.73 -25.42 13.11
C LYS A 345 -7.81 -26.57 13.48
N GLU A 346 -7.27 -27.28 12.49
CA GLU A 346 -6.29 -28.36 12.70
C GLU A 346 -5.03 -27.80 13.36
N LEU A 347 -4.43 -26.76 12.77
CA LEU A 347 -3.22 -26.12 13.28
C LEU A 347 -3.42 -25.66 14.73
N PHE A 348 -4.53 -24.99 15.03
CA PHE A 348 -4.84 -24.57 16.39
C PHE A 348 -4.96 -25.76 17.34
N LYS A 349 -5.64 -26.83 16.95
CA LYS A 349 -5.85 -27.98 17.84
C LYS A 349 -4.57 -28.71 18.18
N VAL A 350 -3.67 -28.89 17.20
CA VAL A 350 -2.35 -29.48 17.43
C VAL A 350 -1.50 -28.60 18.35
N LEU A 351 -1.48 -27.28 18.11
CA LEU A 351 -0.69 -26.35 18.92
C LEU A 351 -1.28 -26.09 20.32
N GLU A 352 -2.59 -26.26 20.49
CA GLU A 352 -3.26 -26.19 21.80
C GLU A 352 -2.91 -27.41 22.66
N ASP A 353 -2.85 -28.59 22.04
CA ASP A 353 -2.47 -29.85 22.69
C ASP A 353 -0.97 -29.89 23.02
N GLU A 354 -0.13 -29.46 22.06
CA GLU A 354 1.33 -29.42 22.20
C GLU A 354 1.91 -28.00 21.99
N PRO A 355 1.82 -27.11 23.00
CA PRO A 355 2.33 -25.74 22.90
C PRO A 355 3.84 -25.64 22.63
N GLY A 356 4.61 -26.69 22.92
CA GLY A 356 6.04 -26.77 22.63
C GLY A 356 6.36 -26.59 21.14
N LEU A 357 5.43 -26.99 20.26
CA LEU A 357 5.57 -26.87 18.81
C LEU A 357 5.53 -25.41 18.32
N LEU A 358 5.06 -24.47 19.14
CA LEU A 358 5.06 -23.03 18.80
C LEU A 358 6.48 -22.49 18.57
N GLY A 359 7.52 -23.10 19.15
CA GLY A 359 8.91 -22.77 18.84
C GLY A 359 9.27 -23.10 17.38
N PRO A 360 9.39 -24.38 17.02
CA PRO A 360 9.79 -24.78 15.66
C PRO A 360 8.77 -24.43 14.58
N LYS A 361 7.47 -24.26 14.90
CA LYS A 361 6.40 -24.03 13.92
C LYS A 361 5.80 -22.61 13.96
N ALA A 362 6.49 -21.65 14.59
CA ALA A 362 6.05 -20.24 14.62
C ALA A 362 5.71 -19.68 13.23
N LEU A 363 6.48 -20.07 12.20
CA LEU A 363 6.26 -19.65 10.82
C LEU A 363 4.87 -20.02 10.30
N PHE A 364 4.38 -21.24 10.60
CA PHE A 364 3.06 -21.69 10.15
C PHE A 364 1.95 -20.84 10.76
N VAL A 365 2.11 -20.40 12.02
CA VAL A 365 1.15 -19.51 12.67
C VAL A 365 1.12 -18.15 11.96
N MET A 366 2.29 -17.58 11.63
CA MET A 366 2.37 -16.31 10.91
C MET A 366 1.77 -16.39 9.51
N MET A 367 2.06 -17.47 8.77
CA MET A 367 1.47 -17.76 7.46
C MET A 367 -0.05 -17.88 7.56
N ALA A 368 -0.55 -18.70 8.48
CA ALA A 368 -1.99 -18.93 8.68
C ALA A 368 -2.74 -17.63 8.98
N LEU A 369 -2.20 -16.79 9.87
CA LEU A 369 -2.76 -15.48 10.21
C LEU A 369 -2.71 -14.52 9.02
N SER A 370 -1.60 -14.47 8.27
CA SER A 370 -1.48 -13.61 7.09
C SER A 370 -2.50 -14.01 6.02
N PHE A 371 -2.59 -15.29 5.67
CA PHE A 371 -3.45 -15.77 4.57
C PHE A 371 -4.92 -15.53 4.94
N SER A 372 -5.29 -15.82 6.18
CA SER A 372 -6.65 -15.59 6.67
C SER A 372 -7.00 -14.11 6.70
N ARG A 373 -6.08 -13.24 7.16
CA ARG A 373 -6.30 -11.79 7.13
C ARG A 373 -6.51 -11.31 5.70
N ASP A 374 -5.66 -11.73 4.76
CA ASP A 374 -5.76 -11.30 3.37
C ASP A 374 -7.12 -11.70 2.75
N GLU A 375 -7.62 -12.92 3.01
CA GLU A 375 -8.93 -13.37 2.54
C GLU A 375 -10.11 -12.65 3.21
N VAL A 376 -10.01 -12.33 4.50
CA VAL A 376 -11.01 -11.51 5.22
C VAL A 376 -11.09 -10.12 4.59
N MET A 377 -9.95 -9.44 4.47
CA MET A 377 -9.88 -8.09 3.91
C MET A 377 -10.30 -8.07 2.43
N TRP A 378 -10.02 -9.15 1.69
CA TRP A 378 -10.50 -9.32 0.32
C TRP A 378 -12.02 -9.40 0.26
N LEU A 379 -12.64 -10.18 1.15
CA LEU A 379 -14.09 -10.29 1.18
C LEU A 379 -14.74 -8.97 1.56
N VAL A 380 -14.27 -8.30 2.63
CA VAL A 380 -14.86 -7.04 3.11
C VAL A 380 -14.91 -6.01 1.97
N ARG A 381 -13.76 -5.73 1.33
CA ARG A 381 -13.70 -4.72 0.27
C ARG A 381 -14.55 -5.08 -0.95
N HIS A 382 -14.64 -6.35 -1.32
CA HIS A 382 -15.43 -6.74 -2.50
C HIS A 382 -16.93 -6.81 -2.19
N SER A 383 -17.32 -7.34 -1.04
CA SER A 383 -18.74 -7.46 -0.65
C SER A 383 -19.48 -6.10 -0.66
N GLU A 384 -18.79 -5.01 -0.33
CA GLU A 384 -19.37 -3.66 -0.32
C GLU A 384 -19.34 -2.95 -1.68
N ASN A 385 -18.41 -3.33 -2.57
CA ASN A 385 -18.11 -2.56 -3.79
C ASN A 385 -18.40 -3.33 -5.10
N MET A 386 -18.75 -4.61 -5.04
CA MET A 386 -19.09 -5.38 -6.22
C MET A 386 -20.33 -4.80 -6.92
N PRO A 387 -20.32 -4.69 -8.26
CA PRO A 387 -21.53 -4.37 -9.01
C PRO A 387 -22.66 -5.36 -8.66
N LYS A 388 -23.92 -4.93 -8.74
CA LYS A 388 -25.09 -5.81 -8.55
C LYS A 388 -25.04 -6.95 -9.59
N MET A 389 -24.44 -8.08 -9.22
CA MET A 389 -24.25 -9.26 -10.05
C MET A 389 -25.19 -10.39 -9.63
N LYS A 390 -25.34 -11.40 -10.50
CA LYS A 390 -26.18 -12.58 -10.26
C LYS A 390 -25.61 -13.55 -9.21
N THR A 391 -24.35 -13.41 -8.81
CA THR A 391 -23.63 -14.33 -7.90
C THR A 391 -23.27 -13.67 -6.57
N VAL A 392 -24.28 -13.13 -5.88
CA VAL A 392 -24.10 -12.47 -4.56
C VAL A 392 -23.54 -13.42 -3.50
N ASP A 393 -23.86 -14.72 -3.60
CA ASP A 393 -23.48 -15.72 -2.61
C ASP A 393 -21.97 -15.96 -2.50
N ASP A 394 -21.19 -15.71 -3.56
CA ASP A 394 -19.72 -15.84 -3.51
C ASP A 394 -19.05 -14.78 -2.61
N TYR A 395 -19.73 -13.65 -2.45
CA TYR A 395 -19.30 -12.49 -1.68
C TYR A 395 -19.96 -12.41 -0.30
N ASN A 396 -20.69 -13.46 0.09
CA ASN A 396 -21.23 -13.65 1.42
C ASN A 396 -20.58 -14.88 2.06
N ASP A 397 -20.19 -14.80 3.33
CA ASP A 397 -19.61 -15.92 4.06
C ASP A 397 -20.24 -16.05 5.46
N ASN A 398 -21.26 -16.89 5.55
CA ASN A 398 -21.98 -17.18 6.79
C ASN A 398 -21.10 -17.89 7.85
N GLN A 399 -19.90 -18.35 7.47
CA GLN A 399 -18.94 -19.01 8.36
C GLN A 399 -17.72 -18.13 8.64
N MET A 400 -17.77 -16.84 8.30
CA MET A 400 -16.65 -15.93 8.55
C MET A 400 -16.27 -15.86 10.03
N ALA A 401 -17.25 -15.96 10.93
CA ALA A 401 -17.00 -15.97 12.38
C ALA A 401 -16.11 -17.15 12.83
N GLU A 402 -16.21 -18.32 12.19
CA GLU A 402 -15.35 -19.47 12.49
C GLU A 402 -13.89 -19.19 12.10
N LEU A 403 -13.66 -18.58 10.93
CA LEU A 403 -12.31 -18.20 10.50
C LEU A 403 -11.69 -17.18 11.47
N LEU A 404 -12.43 -16.12 11.79
CA LEU A 404 -12.00 -15.08 12.74
C LEU A 404 -11.73 -15.66 14.13
N TYR A 405 -12.57 -16.59 14.59
CA TYR A 405 -12.40 -17.27 15.87
C TYR A 405 -11.07 -18.02 15.92
N PHE A 406 -10.73 -18.83 14.91
CA PHE A 406 -9.47 -19.56 14.92
C PHE A 406 -8.24 -18.65 14.73
N MET A 407 -8.38 -17.53 14.00
CA MET A 407 -7.35 -16.49 13.97
C MET A 407 -7.07 -15.94 15.38
N GLU A 408 -8.12 -15.58 16.13
CA GLU A 408 -7.96 -15.09 17.50
C GLU A 408 -7.43 -16.15 18.46
N LYS A 409 -7.82 -17.42 18.28
CA LYS A 409 -7.27 -18.53 19.05
C LYS A 409 -5.78 -18.74 18.83
N LEU A 410 -5.31 -18.73 17.59
CA LEU A 410 -3.88 -18.80 17.26
C LEU A 410 -3.09 -17.62 17.84
N ARG A 411 -3.65 -16.40 17.73
CA ARG A 411 -3.07 -15.21 18.39
C ARG A 411 -3.01 -15.37 19.91
N GLY A 412 -4.04 -15.97 20.50
CA GLY A 412 -4.11 -16.29 21.93
C GLY A 412 -3.01 -17.27 22.36
N LEU A 413 -2.76 -18.33 21.60
CA LEU A 413 -1.68 -19.28 21.87
C LEU A 413 -0.31 -18.59 21.83
N MET A 414 -0.02 -17.81 20.79
CA MET A 414 1.24 -17.07 20.66
C MET A 414 1.49 -16.12 21.83
N LYS A 415 0.44 -15.46 22.33
CA LYS A 415 0.53 -14.58 23.50
C LYS A 415 0.73 -15.37 24.79
N LYS A 416 -0.06 -16.44 25.00
CA LYS A 416 -0.04 -17.26 26.23
C LYS A 416 1.29 -17.98 26.40
N TYR A 417 1.85 -18.50 25.32
CA TYR A 417 3.08 -19.29 25.31
C TYR A 417 4.26 -18.53 24.67
N ASN A 418 4.26 -17.20 24.78
CA ASN A 418 5.33 -16.35 24.23
C ASN A 418 6.74 -16.76 24.69
N HIS A 419 6.87 -17.20 25.94
CA HIS A 419 8.12 -17.66 26.55
C HIS A 419 8.66 -18.93 25.88
N VAL A 420 7.79 -19.82 25.38
CA VAL A 420 8.19 -21.02 24.63
C VAL A 420 8.86 -20.60 23.32
N VAL A 421 8.21 -19.69 22.59
CA VAL A 421 8.70 -19.14 21.31
C VAL A 421 10.02 -18.39 21.54
N GLN A 422 10.08 -17.50 22.53
CA GLN A 422 11.29 -16.76 22.88
C GLN A 422 12.44 -17.69 23.27
N ARG A 423 12.20 -18.66 24.15
CA ARG A 423 13.23 -19.61 24.59
C ARG A 423 13.80 -20.38 23.40
N TYR A 424 12.94 -20.91 22.54
CA TYR A 424 13.35 -21.66 21.34
C TYR A 424 14.22 -20.78 20.43
N HIS A 425 13.76 -19.58 20.06
CA HIS A 425 14.49 -18.73 19.12
C HIS A 425 15.76 -18.10 19.70
N VAL A 426 15.82 -17.80 21.01
CA VAL A 426 17.07 -17.35 21.65
C VAL A 426 18.12 -18.46 21.61
N GLN A 427 17.73 -19.71 21.85
CA GLN A 427 18.64 -20.86 21.71
C GLN A 427 19.07 -21.04 20.26
N TYR A 428 18.12 -20.95 19.31
CA TYR A 428 18.41 -21.05 17.88
C TYR A 428 19.41 -19.99 17.42
N LEU A 429 19.21 -18.73 17.83
CA LEU A 429 20.11 -17.62 17.53
C LEU A 429 21.52 -17.86 18.08
N ALA A 430 21.62 -18.28 19.35
CA ALA A 430 22.91 -18.42 20.03
C ALA A 430 23.69 -19.68 19.60
N GLN A 431 22.99 -20.77 19.27
CA GLN A 431 23.61 -22.09 19.09
C GLN A 431 23.67 -22.55 17.63
N PHE A 432 22.89 -21.94 16.74
CA PHE A 432 22.91 -22.26 15.31
C PHE A 432 23.24 -21.03 14.47
N ASP A 433 22.41 -19.98 14.51
CA ASP A 433 22.56 -18.82 13.60
C ASP A 433 23.89 -18.09 13.81
N ALA A 434 24.28 -17.83 15.06
CA ALA A 434 25.53 -17.15 15.36
C ALA A 434 26.76 -17.90 14.85
N LEU A 435 26.75 -19.23 14.94
CA LEU A 435 27.85 -20.07 14.46
C LEU A 435 27.91 -20.07 12.94
N LEU A 436 26.78 -20.36 12.28
CA LEU A 436 26.68 -20.38 10.82
C LEU A 436 27.04 -19.02 10.21
N LEU A 437 26.57 -17.92 10.81
CA LEU A 437 26.88 -16.57 10.37
C LEU A 437 28.37 -16.27 10.51
N ASN A 438 28.98 -16.63 11.65
CA ASN A 438 30.41 -16.45 11.86
C ASN A 438 31.23 -17.21 10.81
N ASP A 439 30.88 -18.47 10.53
CA ASP A 439 31.57 -19.29 9.52
C ASP A 439 31.44 -18.67 8.12
N THR A 440 30.25 -18.20 7.78
CA THR A 440 29.98 -17.51 6.50
C THR A 440 30.84 -16.24 6.35
N ILE A 441 30.93 -15.41 7.40
CA ILE A 441 31.74 -14.19 7.41
C ILE A 441 33.23 -14.51 7.26
N GLN A 442 33.72 -15.56 7.93
CA GLN A 442 35.12 -15.96 7.83
C GLN A 442 35.49 -16.42 6.42
N VAL A 443 34.65 -17.23 5.77
CA VAL A 443 34.86 -17.66 4.37
C VAL A 443 34.89 -16.46 3.42
N GLN A 444 33.99 -15.48 3.59
CA GLN A 444 34.00 -14.28 2.77
C GLN A 444 35.27 -13.45 2.95
N ASN A 445 35.75 -13.27 4.19
CA ASN A 445 36.98 -12.52 4.48
C ASN A 445 38.22 -13.17 3.85
N VAL A 446 38.29 -14.51 3.86
CA VAL A 446 39.38 -15.24 3.17
C VAL A 446 39.31 -14.99 1.67
N ASN A 447 38.13 -15.10 1.06
CA ASN A 447 37.95 -14.85 -0.37
C ASN A 447 38.24 -13.40 -0.78
N THR A 448 38.02 -12.41 0.11
CA THR A 448 38.37 -11.01 -0.17
C THR A 448 39.88 -10.79 -0.07
N ARG A 449 40.55 -11.40 0.92
CA ARG A 449 42.02 -11.31 1.07
C ARG A 449 42.76 -11.99 -0.09
N SER A 450 42.28 -13.13 -0.59
CA SER A 450 42.84 -13.80 -1.76
C SER A 450 42.68 -12.99 -3.06
N ARG A 451 41.65 -12.16 -3.17
CA ARG A 451 41.45 -11.24 -4.31
C ARG A 451 42.29 -9.97 -4.25
N HIS A 452 42.82 -9.62 -3.09
CA HIS A 452 43.76 -8.50 -2.92
C HIS A 452 45.24 -8.94 -2.94
N ALA A 453 45.49 -10.25 -2.93
CA ALA A 453 46.82 -10.85 -3.03
C ALA A 453 47.17 -11.37 -4.45
N LEU A 454 46.23 -11.20 -5.40
CA LEU A 454 46.39 -11.34 -6.85
C LEU A 454 46.24 -9.95 -7.47
#